data_AF-A0A2S5V433-F1
#
_entry.id   AF-A0A2S5V433-F1
#
_cell.length_a   1.000
_cell.length_b   1.000
_cell.length_c   1.000
_cell.angle_alpha   90.00
_cell.angle_beta   90.00
_cell.angle_gamma   90.00
#
_symmetry.space_group_name_H-M   'P 1'
#
loop_
_entity.id
_entity.type
_entity.pdbx_description
1 polymer ?
#
loop_
_entity_poly.entity_id
_entity_poly.type
_entity_poly.pdbx_seq_one_letter_code
_entity_poly.pdbx_strand_id
1 'polypeptide(L)'
;MNNPELITGISVPTPTDYDPLAAGAHENVAPSFAWVGDSRFRMDLLNNRPLCGAGDPELIVESPTELRIRFPIIDPDAICILMLAPVSFEFELPEAASARPLAITVTYEGGPQVDTATLA
;
A
#
# COMPACT_ATOMS: atom_id res chain seq x y z
N MET A 1 -18.11 -19.45 7.82
CA MET A 1 -17.65 -18.34 6.96
C MET A 1 -16.45 -17.75 7.69
N ASN A 2 -15.25 -17.98 7.19
CA ASN A 2 -14.06 -17.35 7.74
C ASN A 2 -14.14 -15.87 7.35
N ASN A 3 -14.11 -14.97 8.33
CA ASN A 3 -13.88 -13.56 8.04
C ASN A 3 -12.55 -13.46 7.30
N PRO A 4 -12.42 -12.62 6.25
CA PRO A 4 -11.10 -12.32 5.71
C PRO A 4 -10.23 -11.78 6.85
N GLU A 5 -9.05 -12.37 7.03
CA GLU A 5 -8.06 -11.85 7.96
C GLU A 5 -7.66 -10.46 7.47
N LEU A 6 -8.06 -9.44 8.23
CA LEU A 6 -7.68 -8.05 7.99
C LEU A 6 -6.33 -7.81 8.68
N ILE A 7 -5.31 -7.43 7.90
CA ILE A 7 -3.96 -7.19 8.40
C ILE A 7 -3.63 -5.70 8.21
N THR A 8 -3.44 -4.96 9.30
CA THR A 8 -3.07 -3.54 9.22
C THR A 8 -1.58 -3.40 8.92
N GLY A 9 -1.24 -2.55 7.96
CA GLY A 9 0.14 -2.20 7.62
C GLY A 9 0.78 -1.36 8.71
N ILE A 10 2.04 -1.66 9.03
CA ILE A 10 2.81 -0.94 10.05
C ILE A 10 3.62 0.15 9.36
N SER A 11 3.48 1.40 9.80
CA SER A 11 4.34 2.47 9.32
C SER A 11 5.80 2.19 9.69
N VAL A 12 6.68 2.26 8.70
CA VAL A 12 8.12 2.06 8.87
C VAL A 12 8.89 3.26 8.30
N PRO A 13 10.14 3.50 8.75
CA PRO A 13 10.99 4.49 8.11
C PRO A 13 11.15 4.20 6.62
N THR A 14 11.01 5.24 5.79
CA THR A 14 11.25 5.08 4.37
C THR A 14 12.71 4.70 4.12
N PRO A 15 12.99 3.67 3.31
CA PRO A 15 14.34 3.34 2.84
C PRO A 15 15.06 4.55 2.25
N THR A 16 16.35 4.70 2.56
CA THR A 16 17.17 5.85 2.12
C THR A 16 17.41 5.90 0.62
N ASP A 17 17.24 4.78 -0.07
CA ASP A 17 17.42 4.61 -1.51
C ASP A 17 16.10 4.65 -2.30
N TYR A 18 14.95 4.84 -1.63
CA TYR A 18 13.69 5.04 -2.35
C TYR A 18 13.61 6.44 -2.93
N ASP A 19 13.73 6.52 -4.25
CA ASP A 19 13.47 7.71 -5.05
C ASP A 19 12.12 7.57 -5.77
N PRO A 20 11.01 8.08 -5.20
CA PRO A 20 9.71 8.06 -5.85
C PRO A 20 9.66 8.92 -7.13
N LEU A 21 10.59 9.87 -7.28
CA LEU A 21 10.58 10.85 -8.37
C LEU A 21 11.40 10.39 -9.58
N ALA A 22 12.27 9.39 -9.41
CA ALA A 22 12.96 8.74 -10.52
C ALA A 22 11.98 8.19 -11.59
N ALA A 23 10.75 7.86 -11.18
CA ALA A 23 9.70 7.35 -12.06
C ALA A 23 8.99 8.43 -12.91
N GLY A 24 9.23 9.74 -12.68
CA GLY A 24 8.67 10.83 -13.49
C GLY A 24 7.79 11.82 -12.70
N ALA A 25 6.82 12.44 -13.39
CA ALA A 25 6.03 13.54 -12.85
C ALA A 25 5.25 13.17 -11.57
N HIS A 26 5.20 14.11 -10.63
CA HIS A 26 4.74 13.95 -9.25
C HIS A 26 3.32 13.41 -9.05
N GLU A 27 2.47 13.35 -10.08
CA GLU A 27 1.05 13.04 -9.96
C GLU A 27 0.70 11.59 -10.34
N ASN A 28 1.63 10.84 -10.93
CA ASN A 28 1.40 9.47 -11.41
C ASN A 28 2.37 8.42 -10.83
N VAL A 29 3.00 8.72 -9.69
CA VAL A 29 3.95 7.78 -9.05
C VAL A 29 3.19 6.63 -8.41
N ALA A 30 3.20 5.46 -9.05
CA ALA A 30 2.67 4.21 -8.51
C ALA A 30 3.40 3.80 -7.22
N PRO A 31 2.70 3.15 -6.25
CA PRO A 31 3.38 2.50 -5.13
C PRO A 31 4.41 1.48 -5.63
N SER A 32 5.54 1.41 -4.95
CA SER A 32 6.58 0.40 -5.15
C SER A 32 6.46 -0.68 -4.08
N PHE A 33 6.85 -1.91 -4.42
CA PHE A 33 6.78 -3.05 -3.53
C PHE A 33 8.11 -3.80 -3.50
N ALA A 34 8.54 -4.22 -2.32
CA ALA A 34 9.75 -5.00 -2.14
C ALA A 34 9.60 -6.03 -1.03
N TRP A 35 10.17 -7.22 -1.21
CA TRP A 35 10.33 -8.20 -0.14
C TRP A 35 11.32 -7.69 0.90
N VAL A 36 10.97 -7.81 2.19
CA VAL A 36 11.85 -7.49 3.34
C VAL A 36 12.18 -8.75 4.16
N GLY A 37 11.68 -9.90 3.70
CA GLY A 37 11.93 -11.23 4.26
C GLY A 37 11.10 -12.28 3.53
N ASP A 38 11.01 -13.48 4.08
CA ASP A 38 10.31 -14.60 3.44
C ASP A 38 8.78 -14.42 3.44
N SER A 39 8.24 -13.79 4.48
CA SER A 39 6.81 -13.56 4.72
C SER A 39 6.45 -12.08 4.95
N ARG A 40 7.33 -11.15 4.57
CA ARG A 40 7.08 -9.71 4.74
C ARG A 40 7.43 -8.94 3.49
N PHE A 41 6.56 -8.00 3.13
CA PHE A 41 6.83 -7.05 2.06
C PHE A 41 6.56 -5.63 2.55
N ARG A 42 7.24 -4.68 1.91
CA ARG A 42 7.07 -3.26 2.12
C ARG A 42 6.40 -2.65 0.91
N MET A 43 5.50 -1.70 1.16
CA MET A 43 4.92 -0.79 0.19
C MET A 43 5.52 0.60 0.44
N ASP A 44 6.18 1.15 -0.57
CA ASP A 44 6.72 2.51 -0.57
C ASP A 44 5.85 3.37 -1.49
N LEU A 45 5.39 4.54 -1.02
CA LEU A 45 4.58 5.44 -1.83
C LEU A 45 4.94 6.91 -1.54
N LEU A 46 4.54 7.78 -2.47
CA LEU A 46 4.58 9.21 -2.25
C LEU A 46 3.22 9.65 -1.69
N ASN A 47 3.20 10.55 -0.69
CA ASN A 47 1.97 11.13 -0.14
C ASN A 47 1.37 12.23 -1.06
N ASN A 48 1.35 11.96 -2.36
CA ASN A 48 0.61 12.72 -3.38
C ASN A 48 -0.75 12.07 -3.69
N ARG A 49 -0.99 10.87 -3.17
CA ARG A 49 -2.23 10.10 -3.31
C ARG A 49 -3.26 10.58 -2.29
N PRO A 50 -4.57 10.30 -2.46
CA PRO A 50 -5.59 10.69 -1.48
C PRO A 50 -5.47 9.86 -0.19
N LEU A 51 -4.50 10.20 0.66
CA LEU A 51 -4.29 9.64 2.00
C LEU A 51 -4.83 10.55 3.11
N CYS A 52 -5.24 11.76 2.80
CA CYS A 52 -5.74 12.66 3.83
C CYS A 52 -7.05 12.12 4.39
N GLY A 53 -7.11 12.05 5.71
CA GLY A 53 -8.26 11.43 6.36
C GLY A 53 -8.32 9.92 6.15
N ALA A 54 -7.34 9.31 5.49
CA ALA A 54 -7.19 7.88 5.44
C ALA A 54 -6.52 7.38 6.72
N GLY A 55 -6.95 6.20 7.17
CA GLY A 55 -6.28 5.45 8.23
C GLY A 55 -5.09 4.67 7.71
N ASP A 56 -4.51 3.87 8.59
CA ASP A 56 -3.48 2.90 8.21
C ASP A 56 -4.00 1.94 7.14
N PRO A 57 -3.18 1.54 6.17
CA PRO A 57 -3.62 0.65 5.10
C PRO A 57 -3.94 -0.74 5.63
N GLU A 58 -4.96 -1.36 5.06
CA GLU A 58 -5.46 -2.68 5.41
C GLU A 58 -5.18 -3.66 4.25
N LEU A 59 -4.49 -4.75 4.54
CA LEU A 59 -4.28 -5.86 3.62
C LEU A 59 -5.43 -6.87 3.73
N ILE A 60 -5.95 -7.25 2.57
CA ILE A 60 -7.01 -8.24 2.36
C ILE A 60 -6.45 -9.30 1.40
N VAL A 61 -6.56 -10.56 1.79
CA VAL A 61 -6.20 -11.69 0.94
C VAL A 61 -7.40 -12.11 0.10
N GLU A 62 -7.27 -12.00 -1.22
CA GLU A 62 -8.31 -12.43 -2.17
C GLU A 62 -8.07 -13.86 -2.64
N SER A 63 -6.80 -14.23 -2.86
CA SER A 63 -6.39 -15.60 -3.21
C SER A 63 -4.90 -15.83 -2.86
N PRO A 64 -4.36 -17.05 -3.02
CA PRO A 64 -2.94 -17.32 -2.76
C PRO A 64 -1.96 -16.44 -3.52
N THR A 65 -2.36 -15.88 -4.66
CA THR A 65 -1.53 -15.01 -5.52
C THR A 65 -2.10 -13.59 -5.66
N GLU A 66 -3.17 -13.23 -4.94
CA GLU A 66 -3.86 -11.95 -5.12
C GLU A 66 -4.13 -11.27 -3.78
N LEU A 67 -3.66 -10.03 -3.67
CA LEU A 67 -3.80 -9.17 -2.51
C LEU A 67 -4.50 -7.86 -2.88
N ARG A 68 -5.33 -7.36 -1.97
CA ARG A 68 -5.83 -5.99 -2.01
C ARG A 68 -5.34 -5.22 -0.79
N ILE A 69 -4.80 -4.03 -1.02
CA ILE A 69 -4.48 -3.06 0.04
C ILE A 69 -5.50 -1.93 -0.05
N ARG A 70 -6.23 -1.68 1.03
CA ARG A 70 -7.21 -0.61 1.13
C ARG A 70 -6.73 0.46 2.09
N PHE A 71 -6.79 1.72 1.69
CA PHE A 71 -6.71 2.85 2.61
C PHE A 71 -8.13 3.24 3.03
N PRO A 72 -8.58 2.93 4.26
CA PRO A 72 -9.92 3.27 4.73
C PRO A 72 -10.03 4.76 5.03
N ILE A 73 -11.19 5.38 4.76
CA ILE A 73 -11.45 6.76 5.21
C ILE A 73 -11.86 6.75 6.69
N ILE A 74 -11.06 7.41 7.53
CA ILE A 74 -11.33 7.60 8.97
C ILE A 74 -11.78 9.03 9.30
N ASP A 75 -11.41 10.02 8.49
CA ASP A 75 -11.81 11.43 8.65
C ASP A 75 -12.13 12.05 7.27
N PRO A 76 -13.41 12.04 6.84
CA PRO A 76 -13.80 12.54 5.53
C PRO A 76 -13.65 14.07 5.39
N ASP A 77 -13.52 14.80 6.51
CA ASP A 77 -13.41 16.26 6.53
C ASP A 77 -11.94 16.74 6.64
N ALA A 78 -10.98 15.81 6.63
CA ALA A 78 -9.57 16.11 6.73
C ALA A 78 -9.09 17.01 5.57
N ILE A 79 -8.58 18.18 5.91
CA ILE A 79 -8.02 19.12 4.93
C ILE A 79 -6.59 18.71 4.58
N CYS A 80 -6.36 18.34 3.32
CA CYS A 80 -5.02 18.13 2.79
C CYS A 80 -4.27 19.45 2.60
N ILE A 81 -3.07 19.56 3.15
CA ILE A 81 -2.01 20.33 2.50
C ILE A 81 -1.16 19.29 1.77
N LEU A 82 -1.06 19.38 0.44
CA LEU A 82 -0.21 18.50 -0.36
C LEU A 82 1.23 18.59 0.16
N MET A 83 1.65 17.55 0.88
CA MET A 83 3.04 17.39 1.34
C MET A 83 3.62 16.18 0.61
N LEU A 84 4.49 16.46 -0.36
CA LEU A 84 5.22 15.42 -1.09
C LEU A 84 6.28 14.80 -0.18
N ALA A 85 5.85 13.84 0.63
CA ALA A 85 6.70 13.08 1.53
C ALA A 85 6.60 11.59 1.17
N PRO A 86 7.73 10.86 1.09
CA PRO A 86 7.71 9.41 1.06
C PRO A 86 7.06 8.86 2.34
N VAL A 87 6.24 7.83 2.19
CA VAL A 87 5.70 7.05 3.30
C VAL A 87 5.80 5.57 2.96
N SER A 88 6.05 4.75 3.99
CA SER A 88 6.31 3.32 3.82
C SER A 88 5.55 2.51 4.85
N PHE A 89 5.00 1.38 4.40
CA PHE A 89 4.26 0.45 5.24
C PHE A 89 4.76 -0.98 5.02
N GLU A 90 4.99 -1.72 6.10
CA GLU A 90 5.28 -3.15 6.05
C GLU A 90 4.04 -3.98 6.39
N PHE A 91 3.90 -5.10 5.69
CA PHE A 91 2.85 -6.09 5.92
C PHE A 91 3.48 -7.45 6.16
N GLU A 92 2.93 -8.18 7.13
CA GLU A 92 3.15 -9.61 7.27
C GLU A 92 2.15 -10.35 6.39
N LEU A 93 2.67 -11.26 5.58
CA LEU A 93 1.89 -12.05 4.64
C LEU A 93 1.35 -13.28 5.37
N PRO A 94 0.04 -13.49 5.41
CA PRO A 94 -0.54 -14.67 6.02
C PRO A 94 -0.24 -15.91 5.15
N GLU A 95 -0.26 -17.10 5.77
CA GLU A 95 0.06 -18.37 5.09
C GLU A 95 -0.83 -18.61 3.85
N ALA A 96 -2.08 -18.14 3.92
CA ALA A 96 -3.06 -18.23 2.84
C ALA A 96 -2.65 -17.46 1.56
N ALA A 97 -1.71 -16.51 1.64
CA ALA A 97 -1.24 -15.66 0.55
C ALA A 97 0.24 -15.92 0.20
N SER A 98 0.73 -17.15 0.35
CA SER A 98 2.16 -17.48 0.24
C SER A 98 2.67 -17.74 -1.19
N ALA A 99 1.81 -17.75 -2.21
CA ALA A 99 2.23 -18.09 -3.57
C ALA A 99 2.88 -16.87 -4.28
N ARG A 100 3.79 -17.17 -5.21
CA ARG A 100 4.57 -16.16 -5.94
C ARG A 100 4.38 -16.33 -7.46
N PRO A 101 4.34 -15.24 -8.25
CA PRO A 101 4.32 -13.84 -7.83
C PRO A 101 2.98 -13.42 -7.20
N LEU A 102 2.97 -12.29 -6.50
CA LEU A 102 1.75 -11.67 -5.96
C LEU A 102 1.27 -10.55 -6.86
N ALA A 103 0.00 -10.59 -7.26
CA ALA A 103 -0.72 -9.46 -7.84
C ALA A 103 -1.29 -8.60 -6.70
N ILE A 104 -0.96 -7.30 -6.69
CA ILE A 104 -1.37 -6.38 -5.64
C ILE A 104 -2.22 -5.26 -6.25
N THR A 105 -3.42 -5.06 -5.71
CA THR A 105 -4.29 -3.91 -6.03
C THR A 105 -4.38 -2.98 -4.83
N VAL A 106 -4.09 -1.69 -5.01
CA VAL A 106 -4.21 -0.67 -3.98
C VAL A 106 -5.42 0.22 -4.28
N THR A 107 -6.35 0.31 -3.34
CA THR A 107 -7.55 1.14 -3.46
C THR A 107 -7.60 2.21 -2.37
N TYR A 108 -7.89 3.44 -2.78
CA TYR A 108 -8.02 4.58 -1.89
C TYR A 108 -9.51 4.90 -1.73
N GLU A 109 -10.08 4.62 -0.57
CA GLU A 109 -11.50 4.89 -0.35
C GLU A 109 -11.79 6.39 -0.50
N GLY A 110 -12.90 6.74 -1.13
CA GLY A 110 -13.23 8.14 -1.44
C GLY A 110 -12.44 8.78 -2.59
N GLY A 111 -11.45 8.08 -3.16
CA GLY A 111 -10.68 8.52 -4.32
C GLY A 111 -11.00 7.75 -5.60
N PRO A 112 -10.78 8.34 -6.80
CA PRO A 112 -10.91 7.62 -8.07
C PRO A 112 -9.71 6.71 -8.38
N GLN A 113 -8.70 6.72 -7.53
CA GLN A 113 -7.42 6.11 -7.81
C GLN A 113 -7.39 4.64 -7.42
N VAL A 114 -6.87 3.82 -8.34
CA VAL A 114 -6.56 2.41 -8.13
C VAL A 114 -5.20 2.16 -8.74
N ASP A 115 -4.27 1.63 -7.94
CA ASP A 115 -2.95 1.24 -8.41
C ASP A 115 -2.85 -0.29 -8.47
N THR A 116 -2.13 -0.81 -9.46
CA THR A 116 -1.87 -2.24 -9.59
C THR A 116 -0.38 -2.49 -9.76
N ALA A 117 0.11 -3.54 -9.12
CA ALA A 117 1.50 -3.93 -9.14
C ALA A 117 1.65 -5.46 -9.10
N THR A 118 2.85 -5.92 -9.42
CA THR A 118 3.26 -7.32 -9.25
C THR A 118 4.51 -7.36 -8.40
N LEU A 119 4.48 -8.16 -7.34
CA LEU A 119 5.62 -8.45 -6.48
C LEU A 119 6.12 -9.85 -6.78
N ALA A 120 7.30 -9.94 -7.41
CA ALA A 120 7.96 -11.19 -7.80
C ALA A 120 8.91 -11.70 -6.70
#